data_AF-A0A6A0H879-F1
#
_entry.id   AF-A0A6A0H879-F1
#
_cell.length_a   1.000
_cell.length_b   1.000
_cell.length_c   1.000
_cell.angle_alpha   90.00
_cell.angle_beta   90.00
_cell.angle_gamma   90.00
#
_symmetry.space_group_name_H-M   'P 1'
#
loop_
_entity.id
_entity.type
_entity.pdbx_description
1 polymer ?
#
loop_
_entity_poly.entity_id
_entity_poly.type
_entity_poly.pdbx_seq_one_letter_code
_entity_poly.pdbx_strand_id
1 'polypeptide(L)'
;MLEVQTNLAEEGAADLVVELVVNSHSSQNIFIEAVELGIALLEGGNSRIQEILYHKLTNNIDKAQKFFKVFFEKMQDAQLEIRMTVTVNTSDLTQRPSDDKDGLPSTADKPALPARAAKHVNKNGVVVTEEMKKDMDSAVTATVQAISAVRTEKNVGVLVEEEEPKLSPKIAVMDPILRCLQLFCENHNTDMQNLLRQQAGKTVYNLVSETLLFLDCICGSTTGGLGLLGLYINEHNVSLINQTLETLTEYCQGPYE
;
A
#
# COMPACT_ATOMS: atom_id res chain seq x y z
N MET A 1 13.48 -32.55 1.02
CA MET A 1 12.58 -31.39 0.83
C MET A 1 12.57 -31.01 -0.65
N LEU A 2 13.71 -30.64 -1.24
CA LEU A 2 13.85 -30.36 -2.69
C LEU A 2 13.29 -31.48 -3.60
N GLU A 3 13.58 -32.75 -3.28
CA GLU A 3 13.08 -33.90 -4.06
C GLU A 3 11.54 -34.00 -4.07
N VAL A 4 10.88 -33.67 -2.95
CA VAL A 4 9.41 -33.70 -2.86
C VAL A 4 8.80 -32.57 -3.66
N GLN A 5 9.38 -31.36 -3.59
CA GLN A 5 8.93 -30.22 -4.40
C GLN A 5 9.05 -30.54 -5.89
N THR A 6 10.19 -31.11 -6.32
CA THR A 6 10.44 -31.44 -7.73
C THR A 6 9.47 -32.51 -8.21
N ASN A 7 9.29 -33.60 -7.46
CA ASN A 7 8.34 -34.65 -7.82
C ASN A 7 6.90 -34.09 -7.92
N LEU A 8 6.50 -33.26 -6.96
CA LEU A 8 5.16 -32.66 -6.97
C LEU A 8 4.96 -31.71 -8.17
N ALA A 9 5.98 -30.94 -8.53
CA ALA A 9 5.95 -30.07 -9.71
C ALA A 9 5.84 -30.89 -11.00
N GLU A 10 6.57 -32.01 -11.11
CA GLU A 10 6.54 -32.92 -12.27
C GLU A 10 5.21 -33.69 -12.37
N GLU A 11 4.56 -34.00 -11.25
CA GLU A 11 3.21 -34.59 -11.17
C GLU A 11 2.08 -33.58 -11.46
N GLY A 12 2.41 -32.36 -11.89
CA GLY A 12 1.45 -31.38 -12.43
C GLY A 12 1.10 -30.21 -11.49
N ALA A 13 1.69 -30.11 -10.30
CA ALA A 13 1.43 -28.95 -9.43
C ALA A 13 1.87 -27.62 -10.07
N ALA A 14 2.95 -27.63 -10.85
CA ALA A 14 3.39 -26.44 -11.59
C ALA A 14 2.38 -26.04 -12.69
N ASP A 15 1.71 -27.00 -13.34
CA ASP A 15 0.63 -26.69 -14.28
C ASP A 15 -0.58 -26.08 -13.56
N LEU A 16 -0.94 -26.66 -12.42
CA LEU A 16 -2.05 -26.19 -11.61
C LEU A 16 -1.83 -24.74 -11.15
N VAL A 17 -0.62 -24.36 -10.70
CA VAL A 17 -0.30 -22.97 -10.33
C VAL A 17 -0.58 -22.01 -11.50
N VAL A 18 -0.05 -22.31 -12.69
CA VAL A 18 -0.24 -21.44 -13.87
C VAL A 18 -1.73 -21.37 -14.25
N GLU A 19 -2.45 -22.49 -14.19
CA GLU A 19 -3.88 -22.52 -14.52
C GLU A 19 -4.74 -21.77 -13.52
N LEU A 20 -4.50 -21.93 -12.23
CA LEU A 20 -5.24 -21.21 -11.20
C LEU A 20 -4.99 -19.71 -11.31
N VAL A 21 -3.74 -19.27 -11.48
CA VAL A 21 -3.43 -17.85 -11.70
C VAL A 21 -4.18 -17.31 -12.91
N VAL A 22 -4.08 -17.97 -14.06
CA VAL A 22 -4.75 -17.54 -15.30
C VAL A 22 -6.28 -17.50 -15.17
N ASN A 23 -6.88 -18.34 -14.32
CA ASN A 23 -8.33 -18.39 -14.14
C ASN A 23 -8.83 -17.64 -12.88
N SER A 24 -7.94 -16.97 -12.15
CA SER A 24 -8.26 -16.33 -10.85
C SER A 24 -8.93 -14.96 -10.93
N HIS A 25 -9.20 -14.43 -12.13
CA HIS A 25 -9.75 -13.07 -12.33
C HIS A 25 -10.97 -12.74 -11.45
N SER A 26 -11.81 -13.73 -11.17
CA SER A 26 -13.04 -13.55 -10.39
C SER A 26 -12.88 -13.75 -8.87
N SER A 27 -11.72 -14.20 -8.39
CA SER A 27 -11.51 -14.51 -6.97
C SER A 27 -10.09 -14.21 -6.51
N GLN A 28 -9.96 -13.20 -5.66
CA GLN A 28 -8.68 -12.85 -5.04
C GLN A 28 -8.13 -13.98 -4.16
N ASN A 29 -8.99 -14.74 -3.49
CA ASN A 29 -8.54 -15.86 -2.65
C ASN A 29 -7.94 -16.98 -3.51
N ILE A 30 -8.55 -17.33 -4.64
CA ILE A 30 -7.98 -18.34 -5.56
C ILE A 30 -6.62 -17.88 -6.09
N PHE A 31 -6.48 -16.59 -6.40
CA PHE A 31 -5.20 -16.01 -6.79
C PHE A 31 -4.14 -16.18 -5.70
N ILE A 32 -4.45 -15.78 -4.46
CA ILE A 32 -3.52 -15.85 -3.32
C ILE A 32 -3.08 -17.30 -3.09
N GLU A 33 -4.01 -18.24 -2.98
CA GLU A 33 -3.72 -19.66 -2.76
C GLU A 33 -2.87 -20.27 -3.89
N ALA A 34 -3.11 -19.85 -5.13
CA ALA A 34 -2.30 -20.27 -6.28
C ALA A 34 -0.87 -19.73 -6.21
N VAL A 35 -0.72 -18.49 -5.78
CA VAL A 35 0.60 -17.85 -5.59
C VAL A 35 1.34 -18.49 -4.41
N GLU A 36 0.66 -18.77 -3.30
CA GLU A 36 1.24 -19.46 -2.13
C GLU A 36 1.69 -20.87 -2.47
N LEU A 37 0.93 -21.61 -3.29
CA LEU A 37 1.39 -22.89 -3.83
C LEU A 37 2.64 -22.72 -4.68
N GLY A 38 2.70 -21.68 -5.52
CA GLY A 38 3.90 -21.33 -6.30
C GLY A 38 5.12 -21.06 -5.42
N ILE A 39 4.94 -20.29 -4.34
CA ILE A 39 5.99 -20.02 -3.34
C ILE A 39 6.48 -21.31 -2.71
N ALA A 40 5.58 -22.18 -2.23
CA ALA A 40 5.94 -23.43 -1.58
C ALA A 40 6.71 -24.39 -2.53
N LEU A 41 6.37 -24.39 -3.82
CA LEU A 41 7.11 -25.15 -4.83
C LEU A 41 8.50 -24.55 -5.06
N LEU A 42 8.62 -23.23 -5.16
CA LEU A 42 9.88 -22.56 -5.45
C LEU A 42 10.78 -22.35 -4.23
N GLU A 43 10.28 -22.61 -3.02
CA GLU A 43 10.96 -22.30 -1.76
C GLU A 43 12.37 -22.89 -1.70
N GLY A 44 13.35 -22.04 -1.36
CA GLY A 44 14.78 -22.37 -1.38
C GLY A 44 15.44 -22.26 -2.77
N GLY A 45 14.77 -21.64 -3.75
CA GLY A 45 15.33 -21.35 -5.06
C GLY A 45 15.50 -22.60 -5.91
N ASN A 46 14.53 -23.51 -5.89
CA ASN A 46 14.64 -24.79 -6.61
C ASN A 46 14.73 -24.57 -8.13
N SER A 47 15.95 -24.58 -8.68
CA SER A 47 16.24 -24.30 -10.09
C SER A 47 15.51 -25.23 -11.05
N ARG A 48 15.24 -26.47 -10.65
CA ARG A 48 14.49 -27.43 -11.48
C ARG A 48 13.03 -26.99 -11.64
N ILE A 49 12.41 -26.48 -10.59
CA ILE A 49 11.03 -25.98 -10.64
C ILE A 49 10.97 -24.66 -11.39
N GLN A 50 11.97 -23.78 -11.21
CA GLN A 50 12.11 -22.58 -12.01
C GLN A 50 12.18 -22.92 -13.52
N GLU A 51 12.97 -23.93 -13.91
CA GLU A 51 13.07 -24.41 -15.30
C GLU A 51 11.72 -24.95 -15.81
N ILE A 52 11.02 -25.76 -15.02
CA ILE A 52 9.69 -26.30 -15.37
C ILE A 52 8.70 -25.15 -15.60
N LEU A 53 8.64 -24.18 -14.70
CA LEU A 53 7.73 -23.03 -14.82
C LEU A 53 8.13 -22.12 -15.98
N TYR A 54 9.42 -21.88 -16.20
CA TYR A 54 9.92 -21.15 -17.36
C TYR A 54 9.43 -21.77 -18.67
N HIS A 55 9.66 -23.07 -18.86
CA HIS A 55 9.19 -23.77 -20.05
C HIS A 55 7.67 -23.67 -20.22
N LYS A 56 6.89 -23.79 -19.14
CA LYS A 56 5.43 -23.62 -19.21
C LYS A 56 5.03 -22.21 -19.64
N LEU A 57 5.74 -21.19 -19.18
CA LEU A 57 5.51 -19.79 -19.51
C LEU A 57 6.11 -19.36 -20.86
N THR A 58 6.92 -20.18 -21.52
CA THR A 58 7.43 -19.92 -22.88
C THR A 58 6.77 -20.78 -23.95
N ASN A 59 6.28 -21.98 -23.61
CA ASN A 59 5.70 -22.91 -24.58
C ASN A 59 4.31 -22.48 -25.10
N ASN A 60 3.57 -21.67 -24.34
CA ASN A 60 2.26 -21.18 -24.74
C ASN A 60 2.15 -19.66 -24.49
N ILE A 61 2.37 -18.88 -25.56
CA ILE A 61 2.40 -17.42 -25.50
C ILE A 61 1.07 -16.85 -24.99
N ASP A 62 -0.08 -17.38 -25.41
CA ASP A 62 -1.39 -16.89 -24.97
C ASP A 62 -1.63 -17.13 -23.47
N LYS A 63 -1.24 -18.32 -22.97
CA LYS A 63 -1.33 -18.66 -21.55
C LYS A 63 -0.38 -17.79 -20.72
N ALA A 64 0.84 -17.60 -21.20
CA ALA A 64 1.84 -16.73 -20.58
C ALA A 64 1.37 -15.27 -20.50
N GLN A 65 0.84 -14.72 -21.60
CA GLN A 65 0.30 -13.36 -21.63
C GLN A 65 -0.80 -13.16 -20.59
N LYS A 66 -1.73 -14.11 -20.47
CA LYS A 66 -2.76 -14.05 -19.43
C LYS A 66 -2.17 -14.15 -18.02
N PHE A 67 -1.20 -15.03 -17.82
CA PHE A 67 -0.51 -15.19 -16.53
C PHE A 67 0.13 -13.87 -16.08
N PHE A 68 0.99 -13.27 -16.91
CA PHE A 68 1.66 -12.01 -16.57
C PHE A 68 0.69 -10.84 -16.45
N LYS A 69 -0.38 -10.81 -17.26
CA LYS A 69 -1.43 -9.81 -17.15
C LYS A 69 -2.08 -9.80 -15.76
N VAL A 70 -2.37 -10.97 -15.18
CA VAL A 70 -2.99 -11.05 -13.84
C VAL A 70 -2.08 -10.42 -12.78
N PHE A 71 -0.79 -10.76 -12.78
CA PHE A 71 0.17 -10.14 -11.85
C PHE A 71 0.24 -8.62 -12.05
N PHE A 72 0.35 -8.18 -13.30
CA PHE A 72 0.42 -6.77 -13.67
C PHE A 72 -0.80 -5.99 -13.17
N GLU A 73 -2.02 -6.47 -13.41
CA GLU A 73 -3.26 -5.82 -12.96
C GLU A 73 -3.33 -5.75 -11.43
N LYS A 74 -2.94 -6.81 -10.71
CA LYS A 74 -2.92 -6.80 -9.24
C LYS A 74 -1.93 -5.78 -8.67
N MET A 75 -0.76 -5.64 -9.29
CA MET A 75 0.21 -4.63 -8.89
C MET A 75 -0.31 -3.21 -9.14
N GLN A 76 -0.95 -2.97 -10.27
CA GLN A 76 -1.56 -1.67 -10.57
C GLN A 76 -2.70 -1.32 -9.61
N ASP A 77 -3.54 -2.30 -9.26
CA ASP A 77 -4.61 -2.14 -8.27
C ASP A 77 -4.04 -1.74 -6.89
N ALA A 78 -2.96 -2.40 -6.46
CA ALA A 78 -2.28 -2.09 -5.20
C ALA A 78 -1.70 -0.67 -5.20
N GLN A 79 -1.02 -0.29 -6.28
CA GLN A 79 -0.47 1.05 -6.44
C GLN A 79 -1.58 2.13 -6.46
N LEU A 80 -2.69 1.85 -7.13
CA LEU A 80 -3.83 2.78 -7.21
C LEU A 80 -4.45 2.98 -5.83
N GLU A 81 -4.63 1.91 -5.08
CA GLU A 81 -5.11 1.95 -3.70
C GLU A 81 -4.21 2.81 -2.82
N ILE A 82 -2.88 2.60 -2.88
CA ILE A 82 -1.91 3.41 -2.13
C ILE A 82 -2.07 4.89 -2.47
N ARG A 83 -2.10 5.25 -3.76
CA ARG A 83 -2.25 6.64 -4.20
C ARG A 83 -3.55 7.26 -3.70
N MET A 84 -4.65 6.51 -3.70
CA MET A 84 -5.94 6.98 -3.19
C MET A 84 -5.88 7.22 -1.67
N THR A 85 -5.28 6.34 -0.89
CA THR A 85 -5.18 6.49 0.57
C THR A 85 -4.19 7.59 0.98
N VAL A 86 -3.03 7.67 0.31
CA VAL A 86 -1.96 8.65 0.58
C VAL A 86 -2.39 10.09 0.26
N THR A 87 -3.16 10.28 -0.81
CA THR A 87 -3.63 11.63 -1.20
C THR A 87 -4.59 12.21 -0.18
N VAL A 88 -5.32 11.37 0.58
CA VAL A 88 -6.27 11.83 1.60
C VAL A 88 -5.56 12.23 2.90
N ASN A 89 -4.51 11.49 3.30
CA ASN A 89 -3.84 11.71 4.57
C ASN A 89 -2.88 12.93 4.57
N THR A 90 -2.31 13.30 3.43
CA THR A 90 -1.41 14.47 3.33
C THR A 90 -2.14 15.81 3.44
N SER A 91 -3.40 15.89 2.98
CA SER A 91 -4.23 17.09 3.11
C SER A 91 -4.58 17.43 4.57
N ASP A 92 -4.70 16.44 5.46
CA ASP A 92 -5.05 16.65 6.87
C ASP A 92 -3.83 16.95 7.76
N LEU A 93 -2.65 16.43 7.42
CA LEU A 93 -1.41 16.67 8.16
C LEU A 93 -0.85 18.09 7.98
N THR A 94 -1.16 18.75 6.86
CA THR A 94 -0.76 20.15 6.60
C THR A 94 -1.63 21.18 7.33
N GLN A 95 -2.71 20.75 8.00
CA GLN A 95 -3.65 21.65 8.70
C GLN A 95 -3.42 21.75 10.22
N ARG A 96 -2.34 21.20 10.77
CA ARG A 96 -1.97 21.49 12.17
C ARG A 96 -1.07 22.73 12.20
N PRO A 97 -1.57 23.93 12.55
CA PRO A 97 -0.67 24.99 12.96
C PRO A 97 0.03 24.54 14.23
N SER A 98 1.35 24.49 14.18
CA SER A 98 2.22 24.32 15.34
C SER A 98 2.06 25.55 16.25
N ASP A 99 1.18 25.46 17.23
CA ASP A 99 1.17 26.35 18.39
C ASP A 99 2.20 25.84 19.41
N ASP A 100 3.48 26.15 19.18
CA ASP A 100 4.50 26.09 20.23
C ASP A 100 4.97 27.52 20.54
N LYS A 101 4.34 28.07 21.58
CA LYS A 101 4.79 29.25 22.32
C LYS A 101 5.74 28.81 23.43
N ASP A 102 7.00 29.21 23.33
CA ASP A 102 7.95 29.42 24.43
C ASP A 102 8.96 30.47 23.91
N GLY A 103 9.30 31.60 24.52
CA GLY A 103 9.27 32.02 25.91
C GLY A 103 10.67 32.52 26.31
N LEU A 104 11.03 33.80 26.05
CA LEU A 104 11.98 34.58 26.87
C LEU A 104 11.99 36.10 26.48
N PRO A 105 12.21 37.04 27.43
CA PRO A 105 12.01 38.47 27.23
C PRO A 105 13.33 39.21 26.98
N SER A 106 13.28 40.31 26.20
CA SER A 106 14.27 41.37 26.38
C SER A 106 13.75 42.75 25.96
N THR A 107 14.11 43.71 26.79
CA THR A 107 13.67 45.10 26.90
C THR A 107 14.32 46.03 25.87
N ALA A 108 13.58 46.97 25.28
CA ALA A 108 14.01 48.36 25.05
C ALA A 108 12.91 49.21 24.36
N ASP A 109 12.49 50.24 25.09
CA ASP A 109 12.04 51.61 24.73
C ASP A 109 11.21 51.97 23.46
N LYS A 110 10.16 52.74 23.79
CA LYS A 110 9.12 53.52 23.05
C LYS A 110 9.68 54.62 22.11
N PRO A 111 8.88 55.30 21.21
CA PRO A 111 7.50 55.79 21.45
C PRO A 111 6.46 55.79 20.28
N ALA A 112 5.23 56.13 20.68
CA ALA A 112 3.92 56.04 20.01
C ALA A 112 3.66 57.05 18.86
N LEU A 113 2.81 56.79 17.85
CA LEU A 113 1.33 57.00 17.74
C LEU A 113 0.93 56.83 16.23
N PRO A 114 -0.35 56.80 15.77
CA PRO A 114 -1.61 56.36 16.38
C PRO A 114 -2.44 55.39 15.47
N ALA A 115 -3.57 54.96 16.04
CA ALA A 115 -4.63 54.07 15.54
C ALA A 115 -5.05 54.17 14.05
N ARG A 116 -5.37 53.00 13.48
CA ARG A 116 -6.47 52.88 12.50
C ARG A 116 -7.16 51.52 12.60
N ALA A 117 -8.39 51.56 13.11
CA ALA A 117 -9.33 50.46 13.11
C ALA A 117 -9.74 50.12 11.68
N ALA A 118 -9.66 48.84 11.31
CA ALA A 118 -10.32 48.31 10.12
C ALA A 118 -11.43 47.34 10.58
N LYS A 119 -12.61 47.90 10.78
CA LYS A 119 -13.87 47.18 10.95
C LYS A 119 -14.23 46.57 9.59
N HIS A 120 -14.08 45.26 9.43
CA HIS A 120 -14.73 44.55 8.33
C HIS A 120 -16.14 44.15 8.77
N VAL A 121 -17.10 44.94 8.31
CA VAL A 121 -18.53 44.63 8.34
C VAL A 121 -18.80 43.61 7.25
N ASN A 122 -19.19 42.39 7.61
CA ASN A 122 -19.90 41.50 6.68
C ASN A 122 -21.41 41.65 6.92
N LYS A 123 -22.12 42.02 5.85
CA LYS A 123 -23.56 42.23 5.82
C LYS A 123 -24.24 40.88 5.68
N ASN A 124 -24.87 40.41 6.76
CA ASN A 124 -26.12 39.65 6.78
C ASN A 124 -26.57 39.59 8.25
N GLY A 125 -27.56 40.42 8.59
CA GLY A 125 -27.98 40.67 9.97
C GLY A 125 -28.67 39.47 10.59
N VAL A 126 -27.95 38.76 11.46
CA VAL A 126 -28.53 38.04 12.60
C VAL A 126 -27.89 38.64 13.83
N VAL A 127 -28.66 39.40 14.59
CA VAL A 127 -28.25 39.89 15.91
C VAL A 127 -28.37 38.70 16.86
N VAL A 128 -27.24 38.09 17.20
CA VAL A 128 -27.20 37.06 18.24
C VAL A 128 -27.47 37.75 19.57
N THR A 129 -28.69 37.61 20.08
CA THR A 129 -29.02 38.06 21.44
C THR A 129 -28.40 37.11 22.46
N GLU A 130 -28.08 37.62 23.65
CA GLU A 130 -27.57 36.81 24.77
C GLU A 130 -28.47 35.58 25.08
N GLU A 131 -29.78 35.69 24.84
CA GLU A 131 -30.72 34.58 24.97
C GLU A 131 -30.50 33.47 23.93
N MET A 132 -30.24 33.81 22.65
CA MET A 132 -29.94 32.81 21.61
C MET A 132 -28.65 32.04 21.89
N LYS A 133 -27.67 32.69 22.54
CA LYS A 133 -26.42 32.04 22.94
C LYS A 133 -26.66 31.05 24.08
N LYS A 134 -27.48 31.43 25.06
CA LYS A 134 -27.85 30.55 26.18
C LYS A 134 -28.68 29.35 25.73
N ASP A 135 -29.60 29.54 24.77
CA ASP A 135 -30.39 28.46 24.20
C ASP A 135 -29.52 27.49 23.38
N MET A 136 -28.50 28.01 22.68
CA MET A 136 -27.54 27.17 21.95
C MET A 136 -26.62 26.38 22.89
N ASP A 137 -26.13 26.98 23.97
CA ASP A 137 -25.33 26.28 24.98
C ASP A 137 -26.15 25.20 25.71
N SER A 138 -27.44 25.45 25.96
CA SER A 138 -28.38 24.45 26.49
C SER A 138 -28.60 23.29 25.51
N ALA A 139 -28.80 23.60 24.22
CA ALA A 139 -28.97 22.59 23.18
C ALA A 139 -27.70 21.74 22.95
N VAL A 140 -26.52 22.36 23.00
CA VAL A 140 -25.22 21.66 22.93
C VAL A 140 -25.06 20.74 24.14
N THR A 141 -25.38 21.21 25.34
CA THR A 141 -25.29 20.40 26.57
C THR A 141 -26.25 19.21 26.53
N ALA A 142 -27.49 19.41 26.09
CA ALA A 142 -28.47 18.33 25.92
C ALA A 142 -28.01 17.30 24.86
N THR A 143 -27.35 17.75 23.79
CA THR A 143 -26.81 16.87 22.74
C THR A 143 -25.62 16.06 23.24
N VAL A 144 -24.71 16.67 24.00
CA VAL A 144 -23.57 15.98 24.64
C VAL A 144 -24.07 14.94 25.65
N GLN A 145 -25.08 15.28 26.44
CA GLN A 145 -25.70 14.35 27.39
C GLN A 145 -26.39 13.19 26.67
N ALA A 146 -27.12 13.43 25.58
CA ALA A 146 -27.74 12.38 24.76
C ALA A 146 -26.70 11.45 24.10
N ILE A 147 -25.60 12.00 23.57
CA ILE A 147 -24.49 11.21 22.98
C ILE A 147 -23.80 10.37 24.06
N SER A 148 -23.62 10.93 25.27
CA SER A 148 -23.02 10.19 26.39
C SER A 148 -23.90 9.05 26.88
N ALA A 149 -25.22 9.26 26.97
CA ALA A 149 -26.19 8.24 27.38
C ALA A 149 -26.27 7.08 26.37
N VAL A 150 -26.27 7.38 25.06
CA VAL A 150 -26.26 6.37 23.98
C VAL A 150 -24.97 5.55 23.95
N ARG A 151 -23.85 6.11 24.42
CA ARG A 151 -22.58 5.38 24.57
C ARG A 151 -22.58 4.41 25.76
N THR A 152 -23.32 4.70 26.83
CA THR A 152 -23.41 3.83 28.01
C THR A 152 -24.41 2.67 27.85
N GLU A 153 -25.44 2.79 27.02
CA GLU A 153 -26.47 1.73 26.88
C GLU A 153 -26.12 0.63 25.86
N LYS A 154 -25.00 0.76 25.12
CA LYS A 154 -24.47 -0.29 24.24
C LYS A 154 -23.30 -1.08 24.84
N ASN A 155 -23.13 -1.08 26.16
CA ASN A 155 -22.05 -1.81 26.82
C ASN A 155 -22.52 -3.17 27.36
N VAL A 156 -22.85 -4.08 26.45
CA VAL A 156 -22.73 -5.53 26.69
C VAL A 156 -21.49 -5.98 25.92
N GLY A 157 -20.43 -6.21 26.69
CA GLY A 157 -19.09 -6.65 26.31
C GLY A 157 -18.84 -7.07 24.87
N VAL A 158 -18.27 -6.16 24.09
CA VAL A 158 -17.27 -6.49 23.08
C VAL A 158 -16.13 -5.51 23.33
N LEU A 159 -15.00 -6.03 23.81
CA LEU A 159 -13.73 -5.34 23.69
C LEU A 159 -13.51 -5.18 22.20
N VAL A 160 -13.85 -4.01 21.66
CA VAL A 160 -13.36 -3.61 20.35
C VAL A 160 -11.88 -3.33 20.60
N GLU A 161 -11.04 -4.34 20.39
CA GLU A 161 -9.64 -4.14 20.09
C GLU A 161 -9.63 -3.06 19.00
N GLU A 162 -8.97 -1.93 19.24
CA GLU A 162 -8.66 -0.99 18.18
C GLU A 162 -7.86 -1.80 17.16
N GLU A 163 -8.51 -2.26 16.08
CA GLU A 163 -7.83 -2.97 15.02
C GLU A 163 -6.73 -2.05 14.52
N GLU A 164 -5.47 -2.44 14.76
CA GLU A 164 -4.32 -1.81 14.15
C GLU A 164 -4.60 -1.58 12.66
N PRO A 165 -4.18 -0.44 12.07
CA PRO A 165 -4.46 -0.14 10.68
C PRO A 165 -3.71 -1.13 9.77
N LYS A 166 -4.33 -2.30 9.55
CA LYS A 166 -3.88 -3.32 8.63
C LYS A 166 -3.98 -2.77 7.21
N LEU A 167 -2.97 -3.05 6.40
CA LEU A 167 -2.96 -2.68 4.99
C LEU A 167 -4.22 -3.20 4.29
N SER A 168 -4.76 -2.39 3.38
CA SER A 168 -5.87 -2.79 2.51
C SER A 168 -5.57 -4.13 1.85
N PRO A 169 -6.56 -5.04 1.67
CA PRO A 169 -6.35 -6.33 1.02
C PRO A 169 -5.73 -6.22 -0.38
N LYS A 170 -5.93 -5.10 -1.08
CA LYS A 170 -5.29 -4.84 -2.38
C LYS A 170 -3.81 -4.51 -2.26
N ILE A 171 -3.36 -3.98 -1.11
CA ILE A 171 -1.95 -3.73 -0.84
C ILE A 171 -1.31 -4.98 -0.25
N ALA A 172 -2.00 -5.68 0.66
CA ALA A 172 -1.50 -6.90 1.29
C ALA A 172 -1.21 -8.03 0.29
N VAL A 173 -1.96 -8.13 -0.81
CA VAL A 173 -1.71 -9.12 -1.88
C VAL A 173 -0.34 -8.98 -2.54
N MET A 174 0.31 -7.83 -2.41
CA MET A 174 1.66 -7.62 -2.96
C MET A 174 2.71 -8.45 -2.26
N ASP A 175 2.54 -8.79 -0.99
CA ASP A 175 3.52 -9.57 -0.22
C ASP A 175 3.79 -10.95 -0.85
N PRO A 176 2.78 -11.81 -1.08
CA PRO A 176 3.00 -13.09 -1.76
C PRO A 176 3.38 -12.91 -3.24
N ILE A 177 2.89 -11.87 -3.92
CA ILE A 177 3.32 -11.58 -5.31
C ILE A 177 4.83 -11.37 -5.37
N LEU A 178 5.35 -10.45 -4.55
CA LEU A 178 6.75 -10.08 -4.52
C LEU A 178 7.60 -11.27 -4.10
N ARG A 179 7.18 -12.02 -3.07
CA ARG A 179 7.89 -13.23 -2.63
C ARG A 179 7.97 -14.29 -3.73
N CYS A 180 6.88 -14.52 -4.46
CA CYS A 180 6.85 -15.46 -5.58
C CYS A 180 7.79 -15.02 -6.72
N LEU A 181 7.74 -13.74 -7.09
CA LEU A 181 8.61 -13.19 -8.14
C LEU A 181 10.09 -13.15 -7.74
N GLN A 182 10.39 -12.95 -6.46
CA GLN A 182 11.75 -13.08 -5.92
C GLN A 182 12.26 -14.52 -6.12
N LEU A 183 11.48 -15.52 -5.70
CA LEU A 183 11.83 -16.94 -5.81
C LEU A 183 11.99 -17.41 -7.27
N PHE A 184 11.27 -16.81 -8.21
CA PHE A 184 11.47 -17.02 -9.64
C PHE A 184 12.87 -16.60 -10.12
N CYS A 185 13.46 -15.58 -9.49
CA CYS A 185 14.74 -14.98 -9.87
C CYS A 185 15.92 -15.44 -9.02
N GLU A 186 15.68 -16.11 -7.88
CA GLU A 186 16.73 -16.67 -7.02
C GLU A 186 17.74 -17.51 -7.83
N ASN A 187 19.00 -17.49 -7.41
CA ASN A 187 20.14 -18.13 -8.08
C ASN A 187 20.51 -17.52 -9.45
N HIS A 188 20.29 -16.21 -9.63
CA HIS A 188 20.64 -15.47 -10.84
C HIS A 188 19.98 -16.05 -12.11
N ASN A 189 18.69 -16.36 -12.03
CA ASN A 189 17.95 -16.92 -13.15
C ASN A 189 17.70 -15.86 -14.24
N THR A 190 18.72 -15.60 -15.07
CA THR A 190 18.71 -14.56 -16.12
C THR A 190 17.56 -14.75 -17.11
N ASP A 191 17.23 -15.99 -17.46
CA ASP A 191 16.13 -16.30 -18.38
C ASP A 191 14.78 -15.87 -17.81
N MET A 192 14.52 -16.19 -16.54
CA MET A 192 13.31 -15.76 -15.86
C MET A 192 13.30 -14.24 -15.62
N GLN A 193 14.41 -13.64 -15.21
CA GLN A 193 14.53 -12.18 -15.07
C GLN A 193 14.22 -11.44 -16.38
N ASN A 194 14.74 -11.93 -17.50
CA ASN A 194 14.44 -11.39 -18.82
C ASN A 194 12.97 -11.61 -19.19
N LEU A 195 12.42 -12.79 -18.90
CA LEU A 195 11.02 -13.08 -19.12
C LEU A 195 10.10 -12.16 -18.31
N LEU A 196 10.45 -11.77 -17.08
CA LEU A 196 9.67 -10.82 -16.27
C LEU A 196 9.72 -9.38 -16.81
N ARG A 197 10.81 -9.00 -17.49
CA ARG A 197 10.96 -7.69 -18.14
C ARG A 197 10.29 -7.62 -19.50
N GLN A 198 10.42 -8.69 -20.29
CA GLN A 198 10.04 -8.71 -21.69
C GLN A 198 9.55 -10.10 -22.13
N GLN A 199 8.24 -10.20 -22.36
CA GLN A 199 7.61 -11.42 -22.89
C GLN A 199 7.48 -11.36 -24.42
N ALA A 200 7.50 -12.51 -25.08
CA ALA A 200 7.39 -12.64 -26.54
C ALA A 200 5.98 -12.36 -27.12
N GLY A 201 5.03 -11.89 -26.30
CA GLY A 201 3.64 -11.67 -26.70
C GLY A 201 3.35 -10.27 -27.25
N LYS A 202 2.09 -10.03 -27.62
CA LYS A 202 1.64 -8.75 -28.21
C LYS A 202 1.76 -7.57 -27.23
N THR A 203 1.53 -7.83 -25.95
CA THR A 203 1.62 -6.84 -24.88
C THR A 203 2.74 -7.24 -23.92
N VAL A 204 3.62 -6.29 -23.61
CA VAL A 204 4.67 -6.49 -22.62
C VAL A 204 4.13 -6.06 -21.26
N TYR A 205 4.10 -6.98 -20.32
CA TYR A 205 3.74 -6.75 -18.92
C TYR A 205 5.03 -6.75 -18.11
N ASN A 206 5.70 -5.58 -18.05
CA ASN A 206 7.00 -5.46 -17.39
C ASN A 206 6.83 -5.40 -15.87
N LEU A 207 6.92 -6.56 -15.21
CA LEU A 207 6.70 -6.68 -13.76
C LEU A 207 7.84 -6.06 -12.94
N VAL A 208 9.04 -5.94 -13.52
CA VAL A 208 10.17 -5.23 -12.88
C VAL A 208 9.85 -3.75 -12.75
N SER A 209 9.37 -3.12 -13.83
CA SER A 209 8.92 -1.72 -13.81
C SER A 209 7.74 -1.50 -12.86
N GLU A 210 6.76 -2.41 -12.84
CA GLU A 210 5.64 -2.32 -11.90
C GLU A 210 6.08 -2.47 -10.44
N THR A 211 7.12 -3.25 -10.16
CA THR A 211 7.70 -3.39 -8.80
C THR A 211 8.38 -2.09 -8.37
N LEU A 212 9.11 -1.44 -9.28
CA LEU A 212 9.71 -0.12 -9.04
C LEU A 212 8.65 0.96 -8.81
N LEU A 213 7.59 0.97 -9.62
CA LEU A 213 6.46 1.89 -9.45
C LEU A 213 5.72 1.65 -8.13
N PHE A 214 5.57 0.40 -7.72
CA PHE A 214 5.02 0.05 -6.41
C PHE A 214 5.87 0.60 -5.27
N LEU A 215 7.20 0.41 -5.33
CA LEU A 215 8.14 0.97 -4.35
C LEU A 215 8.05 2.50 -4.29
N ASP A 216 8.00 3.17 -5.45
CA ASP A 216 7.85 4.62 -5.54
C ASP A 216 6.54 5.11 -4.90
N CYS A 217 5.43 4.40 -5.14
CA CYS A 217 4.12 4.70 -4.58
C CYS A 217 4.09 4.51 -3.05
N ILE A 218 4.54 3.37 -2.55
CA ILE A 218 4.46 3.03 -1.12
C ILE A 218 5.41 3.90 -0.27
N CYS A 219 6.52 4.36 -0.85
CA CYS A 219 7.45 5.29 -0.21
C CYS A 219 7.07 6.77 -0.36
N GLY A 220 6.01 7.09 -1.11
CA GLY A 220 5.48 8.45 -1.26
C GLY A 220 6.35 9.40 -2.09
N SER A 221 7.21 8.89 -2.96
CA SER A 221 8.17 9.66 -3.77
C SER A 221 7.50 10.69 -4.71
N THR A 222 6.23 10.48 -5.07
CA THR A 222 5.41 11.45 -5.84
C THR A 222 5.15 12.79 -5.12
N THR A 223 5.58 12.96 -3.86
CA THR A 223 5.45 14.21 -3.10
C THR A 223 6.71 15.09 -3.01
N GLY A 224 7.78 14.76 -3.74
CA GLY A 224 8.83 15.73 -4.07
C GLY A 224 9.89 16.05 -3.00
N GLY A 225 10.06 15.20 -1.97
CA GLY A 225 11.18 15.36 -1.03
C GLY A 225 11.46 14.14 -0.15
N LEU A 226 12.74 13.71 -0.07
CA LEU A 226 13.24 12.65 0.83
C LEU A 226 12.88 12.87 2.31
N GLY A 227 12.55 14.10 2.72
CA GLY A 227 12.15 14.45 4.09
C GLY A 227 10.78 13.93 4.53
N LEU A 228 9.98 13.35 3.64
CA LEU A 228 8.63 12.84 3.95
C LEU A 228 8.58 11.30 4.04
N LEU A 229 9.69 10.59 3.82
CA LEU A 229 9.74 9.12 3.90
C LEU A 229 9.25 8.59 5.25
N GLY A 230 9.59 9.27 6.35
CA GLY A 230 9.14 8.90 7.71
C GLY A 230 7.65 9.09 7.96
N LEU A 231 6.89 9.73 7.05
CA LEU A 231 5.44 9.84 7.10
C LEU A 231 4.75 8.68 6.38
N TYR A 232 5.43 8.10 5.39
CA TYR A 232 4.89 7.02 4.56
C TYR A 232 5.28 5.65 5.09
N ILE A 233 6.48 5.51 5.64
CA ILE A 233 6.97 4.27 6.22
C ILE A 233 6.48 4.17 7.66
N ASN A 234 5.80 3.08 7.98
CA ASN A 234 5.31 2.77 9.32
C ASN A 234 5.46 1.27 9.62
N GLU A 235 5.15 0.87 10.84
CA GLU A 235 5.30 -0.51 11.30
C GLU A 235 4.46 -1.53 10.51
N HIS A 236 3.36 -1.10 9.88
CA HIS A 236 2.48 -1.97 9.12
C HIS A 236 2.92 -2.19 7.67
N ASN A 237 3.81 -1.36 7.12
CA ASN A 237 4.27 -1.48 5.72
C ASN A 237 5.77 -1.73 5.55
N VAL A 238 6.57 -1.58 6.60
CA VAL A 238 8.02 -1.76 6.52
C VAL A 238 8.43 -3.16 6.04
N SER A 239 7.71 -4.21 6.46
CA SER A 239 7.96 -5.59 6.00
C SER A 239 7.77 -5.73 4.49
N LEU A 240 6.68 -5.17 3.96
CA LEU A 240 6.35 -5.19 2.54
C LEU A 240 7.35 -4.38 1.71
N ILE A 241 7.84 -3.25 2.24
CA ILE A 241 8.91 -2.46 1.60
C ILE A 241 10.20 -3.27 1.53
N ASN A 242 10.59 -3.94 2.62
CA ASN A 242 11.77 -4.80 2.63
C ASN A 242 11.64 -5.94 1.61
N GLN A 243 10.50 -6.62 1.59
CA GLN A 243 10.19 -7.66 0.59
C GLN A 243 10.28 -7.12 -0.84
N THR A 244 9.83 -5.88 -1.08
CA THR A 244 9.96 -5.21 -2.38
C THR A 244 11.42 -4.99 -2.76
N LEU A 245 12.25 -4.51 -1.82
CA LEU A 245 13.68 -4.28 -2.04
C LEU A 245 14.42 -5.59 -2.31
N GLU A 246 14.16 -6.64 -1.54
CA GLU A 246 14.73 -7.98 -1.76
C GLU A 246 14.40 -8.50 -3.17
N THR A 247 13.14 -8.39 -3.57
CA THR A 247 12.68 -8.77 -4.92
C THR A 247 13.41 -7.99 -6.02
N LEU A 248 13.57 -6.68 -5.85
CA LEU A 248 14.32 -5.84 -6.80
C LEU A 248 15.80 -6.21 -6.85
N THR A 249 16.41 -6.59 -5.73
CA THR A 249 17.79 -7.06 -5.75
C THR A 249 17.92 -8.34 -6.57
N GLU A 250 17.04 -9.32 -6.39
CA GLU A 250 17.03 -10.55 -7.19
C GLU A 250 16.82 -10.29 -8.70
N TYR A 251 16.01 -9.30 -9.07
CA TYR A 251 15.85 -8.91 -10.48
C TYR A 251 17.13 -8.36 -11.13
N CYS A 252 17.98 -7.75 -10.33
CA CYS A 252 19.22 -7.09 -10.75
C CYS A 252 20.47 -7.95 -10.57
N GLN A 253 20.34 -9.13 -9.94
CA GLN A 253 21.47 -10.03 -9.75
C GLN A 253 21.79 -10.77 -11.06
N GLY A 254 22.87 -10.36 -11.72
CA GLY A 254 23.40 -10.91 -12.97
C GLY A 254 24.46 -9.99 -13.55
N PRO A 255 25.30 -10.42 -14.52
CA PRO A 255 26.25 -9.50 -15.15
C PRO A 255 25.48 -8.39 -15.85
N TYR A 256 25.70 -7.14 -15.44
CA TYR A 256 25.33 -5.96 -16.20
C TYR A 256 26.06 -6.04 -17.56
N GLU A 257 25.34 -6.38 -18.63
CA GLU A 257 25.81 -6.16 -20.01
C GLU A 257 25.51 -4.72 -20.44
#